data_AF-A0A117R0U0-F1
#
_entry.id   AF-A0A117R0U0-F1
#
_cell.length_a   1.000
_cell.length_b   1.000
_cell.length_c   1.000
_cell.angle_alpha   90.00
_cell.angle_beta   90.00
_cell.angle_gamma   90.00
#
_symmetry.space_group_name_H-M   'P 1'
#
loop_
_entity.id
_entity.type
_entity.pdbx_description
1 polymer ?
#
loop_
_entity_poly.entity_id
_entity_poly.type
_entity_poly.pdbx_seq_one_letter_code
_entity_poly.pdbx_strand_id
1 'polypeptide(L)'
;MSAVSYPRDENEVFQQCQADLEQAKAARHPDPAALEILRRLRGELRQVMDRSEGYDLALFDRAHELLDEVGGLLRRTYPKACTMAYRDGVYYRECPVDLGHLRVGFSVETRVDEQECSICGLDPDECDHIPGESYEGRECLVIITKAQILAVALVANPRFRDARFGSLSLGTSTELRAALGPNFRPGVRLSCDKCLAGCHGLNRNFDGSTHG
;
A
#
# COMPACT_ATOMS: atom_id res chain seq x y z
N MET A 1 -23.20 -0.32 18.63
CA MET A 1 -23.54 0.06 17.24
C MET A 1 -22.27 0.58 16.58
N SER A 2 -21.41 -0.31 16.07
CA SER A 2 -20.33 0.10 15.16
C SER A 2 -20.93 0.17 13.77
N ALA A 3 -20.91 1.35 13.17
CA ALA A 3 -21.23 1.50 11.76
C ALA A 3 -20.27 0.61 10.98
N VAL A 4 -20.82 -0.36 10.25
CA VAL A 4 -20.13 -1.00 9.13
C VAL A 4 -19.84 0.15 8.18
N SER A 5 -18.58 0.60 8.12
CA SER A 5 -18.19 1.60 7.13
C SER A 5 -18.31 0.92 5.79
N TYR A 6 -19.27 1.35 4.96
CA TYR A 6 -19.26 1.03 3.54
C TYR A 6 -17.85 1.25 3.00
N PRO A 7 -17.32 0.39 2.10
CA PRO A 7 -16.08 0.69 1.44
C PRO A 7 -16.22 2.09 0.84
N ARG A 8 -15.38 3.03 1.27
CA ARG A 8 -15.42 4.41 0.77
C ARG A 8 -15.29 4.34 -0.73
N ASP A 9 -16.09 5.11 -1.46
CA ASP A 9 -15.90 5.25 -2.89
C ASP A 9 -14.49 5.81 -3.12
N GLU A 10 -13.66 5.07 -3.85
CA GLU A 10 -12.28 5.46 -4.13
C GLU A 10 -12.20 6.79 -4.89
N ASN A 11 -13.26 7.15 -5.62
CA ASN A 11 -13.38 8.49 -6.22
C ASN A 11 -13.51 9.58 -5.15
N GLU A 12 -14.33 9.38 -4.11
CA GLU A 12 -14.47 10.33 -3.01
C GLU A 12 -13.15 10.50 -2.25
N VAL A 13 -12.46 9.37 -1.97
CA VAL A 13 -11.14 9.38 -1.33
C VAL A 13 -10.15 10.16 -2.19
N PHE A 14 -10.13 9.92 -3.50
CA PHE A 14 -9.27 10.64 -4.43
C PHE A 14 -9.58 12.14 -4.49
N GLN A 15 -10.86 12.53 -4.56
CA GLN A 15 -11.26 13.95 -4.53
C GLN A 15 -10.80 14.64 -3.24
N GLN A 16 -10.93 13.96 -2.09
CA GLN A 16 -10.42 14.49 -0.82
C GLN A 16 -8.89 14.66 -0.86
N CYS A 17 -8.16 13.68 -1.40
CA CYS A 17 -6.71 13.78 -1.57
C CYS A 17 -6.29 14.98 -2.43
N GLN A 18 -7.06 15.30 -3.49
CA GLN A 18 -6.82 16.48 -4.31
C GLN A 18 -6.99 17.78 -3.51
N ALA A 19 -8.09 17.91 -2.78
CA ALA A 19 -8.35 19.09 -1.94
C ALA A 19 -7.26 19.30 -0.87
N ASP A 20 -6.86 18.22 -0.22
CA ASP A 20 -5.82 18.22 0.80
C ASP A 20 -4.44 18.60 0.22
N LEU A 21 -4.12 18.15 -1.00
CA LEU A 21 -2.89 18.55 -1.68
C LEU A 21 -2.88 20.05 -1.97
N GLU A 22 -3.99 20.60 -2.47
CA GLU A 22 -4.09 22.05 -2.73
C GLU A 22 -3.95 22.85 -1.44
N GLN A 23 -4.54 22.38 -0.34
CA GLN A 23 -4.32 22.97 0.99
C GLN A 23 -2.83 22.93 1.38
N ALA A 24 -2.16 21.79 1.19
CA ALA A 24 -0.74 21.65 1.53
C ALA A 24 0.15 22.57 0.67
N LYS A 25 -0.14 22.72 -0.63
CA LYS A 25 0.57 23.62 -1.56
C LYS A 25 0.40 25.10 -1.22
N ALA A 26 -0.78 25.48 -0.71
CA ALA A 26 -1.07 26.86 -0.32
C ALA A 26 -0.33 27.30 0.96
N ALA A 27 0.21 26.36 1.73
CA ALA A 27 0.94 26.67 2.96
C ALA A 27 2.29 27.35 2.67
N ARG A 28 2.75 28.17 3.63
CA ARG A 28 4.10 28.75 3.57
C ARG A 28 5.13 27.74 4.08
N HIS A 29 5.82 27.10 3.17
CA HIS A 29 6.79 26.08 3.53
C HIS A 29 8.11 26.64 4.11
N PRO A 30 8.75 25.92 5.05
CA PRO A 30 8.33 24.63 5.62
C PRO A 30 7.19 24.79 6.64
N ASP A 31 6.13 24.01 6.49
CA ASP A 31 4.97 23.99 7.39
C ASP A 31 4.74 22.57 7.95
N PRO A 32 4.69 22.38 9.28
CA PRO A 32 4.50 21.06 9.89
C PRO A 32 3.15 20.40 9.58
N ALA A 33 2.06 21.18 9.43
CA ALA A 33 0.74 20.63 9.13
C ALA A 33 0.69 20.14 7.68
N ALA A 34 1.22 20.91 6.73
CA ALA A 34 1.37 20.50 5.34
C ALA A 34 2.27 19.28 5.19
N LEU A 35 3.33 19.15 6.01
CA LEU A 35 4.16 17.94 6.04
C LEU A 35 3.33 16.71 6.42
N GLU A 36 2.48 16.82 7.43
CA GLU A 36 1.66 15.68 7.87
C GLU A 36 0.60 15.29 6.84
N ILE A 37 -0.04 16.29 6.21
CA ILE A 37 -0.94 16.07 5.07
C ILE A 37 -0.21 15.29 3.96
N LEU A 38 0.94 15.78 3.49
CA LEU A 38 1.70 15.13 2.42
C LEU A 38 2.16 13.71 2.80
N ARG A 39 2.46 13.44 4.08
CA ARG A 39 2.80 12.09 4.55
C ARG A 39 1.61 11.14 4.43
N ARG A 40 0.43 11.58 4.87
CA ARG A 40 -0.81 10.81 4.80
C ARG A 40 -1.20 10.52 3.35
N LEU A 41 -1.17 11.55 2.48
CA LEU A 41 -1.59 11.46 1.08
C LEU A 41 -0.86 10.35 0.30
N ARG A 42 0.44 10.15 0.54
CA ARG A 42 1.18 9.07 -0.14
C ARG A 42 0.59 7.69 0.13
N GLY A 43 0.14 7.45 1.37
CA GLY A 43 -0.47 6.18 1.76
C GLY A 43 -1.89 6.01 1.24
N GLU A 44 -2.69 7.09 1.26
CA GLU A 44 -4.06 7.10 0.75
C GLU A 44 -4.09 6.91 -0.77
N LEU A 45 -3.28 7.67 -1.51
CA LEU A 45 -3.20 7.56 -2.97
C LEU A 45 -2.68 6.20 -3.43
N ARG A 46 -1.74 5.60 -2.69
CA ARG A 46 -1.32 4.23 -2.95
C ARG A 46 -2.48 3.24 -2.80
N GLN A 47 -3.31 3.38 -1.76
CA GLN A 47 -4.49 2.52 -1.58
C GLN A 47 -5.53 2.73 -2.69
N VAL A 48 -5.77 3.98 -3.10
CA VAL A 48 -6.63 4.28 -4.26
C VAL A 48 -6.11 3.58 -5.51
N MET A 49 -4.81 3.65 -5.79
CA MET A 49 -4.20 2.90 -6.90
C MET A 49 -4.40 1.39 -6.73
N ASP A 50 -4.15 0.84 -5.54
CA ASP A 50 -4.28 -0.60 -5.29
C ASP A 50 -5.69 -1.12 -5.58
N ARG A 51 -6.72 -0.38 -5.17
CA ARG A 51 -8.13 -0.78 -5.29
C ARG A 51 -8.76 -0.47 -6.64
N SER A 52 -8.31 0.59 -7.32
CA SER A 52 -8.79 0.94 -8.67
C SER A 52 -8.13 0.12 -9.79
N GLU A 53 -6.96 -0.48 -9.55
CA GLU A 53 -6.22 -1.22 -10.57
C GLU A 53 -7.08 -2.33 -11.21
N GLY A 54 -7.27 -2.27 -12.53
CA GLY A 54 -8.04 -3.26 -13.28
C GLY A 54 -9.56 -3.14 -13.21
N TYR A 55 -10.10 -2.16 -12.47
CA TYR A 55 -11.53 -1.83 -12.43
C TYR A 55 -11.81 -0.42 -12.98
N ASP A 56 -11.02 0.55 -12.54
CA ASP A 56 -11.10 1.94 -12.97
C ASP A 56 -9.69 2.43 -13.34
N LEU A 57 -9.32 2.23 -14.61
CA LEU A 57 -7.99 2.60 -15.11
C LEU A 57 -7.78 4.12 -15.12
N ALA A 58 -8.85 4.90 -15.32
CA ALA A 58 -8.75 6.35 -15.31
C ALA A 58 -8.47 6.90 -13.91
N LEU A 59 -9.14 6.35 -12.89
CA LEU A 59 -8.85 6.68 -11.50
C LEU A 59 -7.44 6.23 -11.10
N PHE A 60 -7.03 5.02 -11.52
CA PHE A 60 -5.70 4.50 -11.28
C PHE A 60 -4.61 5.45 -11.80
N ASP A 61 -4.71 5.87 -13.06
CA ASP A 61 -3.72 6.75 -13.70
C ASP A 61 -3.67 8.13 -13.01
N ARG A 62 -4.83 8.70 -12.69
CA ARG A 62 -4.91 9.99 -11.97
C ARG A 62 -4.34 9.89 -10.55
N ALA A 63 -4.61 8.79 -9.84
CA ALA A 63 -4.04 8.54 -8.52
C ALA A 63 -2.51 8.37 -8.58
N HIS A 64 -2.00 7.72 -9.63
CA HIS A 64 -0.58 7.57 -9.89
C HIS A 64 0.11 8.92 -10.12
N GLU A 65 -0.44 9.77 -10.99
CA GLU A 65 0.09 11.12 -11.26
C GLU A 65 0.13 11.98 -9.98
N LEU A 66 -0.95 11.94 -9.20
CA LEU A 66 -1.03 12.70 -7.95
C LEU A 66 -0.06 12.17 -6.88
N LEU A 67 0.15 10.85 -6.82
CA LEU A 67 1.12 10.22 -5.91
C LEU A 67 2.56 10.69 -6.22
N ASP A 68 2.90 10.77 -7.50
CA ASP A 68 4.19 11.29 -7.96
C ASP A 68 4.38 12.77 -7.64
N GLU A 69 3.34 13.58 -7.83
CA GLU A 69 3.36 15.00 -7.46
C GLU A 69 3.61 15.18 -5.96
N VAL A 70 2.86 14.45 -5.12
CA VAL A 70 3.03 14.47 -3.65
C VAL A 70 4.44 14.05 -3.27
N GLY A 71 4.97 12.96 -3.88
CA GLY A 71 6.32 12.48 -3.64
C GLY A 71 7.39 13.52 -3.98
N GLY A 72 7.26 14.17 -5.14
CA GLY A 72 8.17 15.21 -5.61
C GLY A 72 8.14 16.45 -4.70
N LEU A 73 6.95 16.95 -4.36
CA LEU A 73 6.79 18.08 -3.45
C LEU A 73 7.38 17.79 -2.08
N LEU A 74 7.07 16.63 -1.51
CA LEU A 74 7.60 16.22 -0.22
C LEU A 74 9.13 16.14 -0.23
N ARG A 75 9.74 15.55 -1.27
CA ARG A 75 11.20 15.40 -1.36
C ARG A 75 11.92 16.75 -1.49
N ARG A 76 11.37 17.69 -2.28
CA ARG A 76 11.92 19.04 -2.48
C ARG A 76 11.80 19.91 -1.24
N THR A 77 10.63 19.91 -0.62
CA THR A 77 10.29 20.84 0.47
C THR A 77 10.70 20.31 1.84
N TYR A 78 10.67 19.00 2.03
CA TYR A 78 10.93 18.34 3.31
C TYR A 78 11.96 17.20 3.15
N PRO A 79 13.21 17.51 2.76
CA PRO A 79 14.22 16.50 2.45
C PRO A 79 14.49 15.52 3.60
N LYS A 80 14.34 15.99 4.86
CA LYS A 80 14.52 15.17 6.06
C LYS A 80 13.37 14.19 6.33
N ALA A 81 12.25 14.30 5.60
CA ALA A 81 11.10 13.41 5.74
C ALA A 81 11.15 12.19 4.79
N CYS A 82 12.04 12.20 3.79
CA CYS A 82 12.26 11.09 2.86
C CYS A 82 13.52 10.32 3.24
N THR A 83 13.44 9.52 4.30
CA THR A 83 14.56 8.72 4.81
C THR A 83 14.21 7.24 4.85
N MET A 84 15.19 6.37 4.63
CA MET A 84 15.03 4.93 4.78
C MET A 84 15.03 4.55 6.26
N ALA A 85 14.10 3.69 6.66
CA ALA A 85 14.08 3.14 8.01
C ALA A 85 15.29 2.22 8.20
N TYR A 86 15.96 2.32 9.34
CA TYR A 86 17.08 1.45 9.72
C TYR A 86 16.76 0.80 11.06
N ARG A 87 16.64 -0.52 11.05
CA ARG A 87 16.33 -1.34 12.23
C ARG A 87 17.04 -2.67 12.12
N ASP A 88 17.52 -3.18 13.24
CA ASP A 88 18.15 -4.50 13.32
C ASP A 88 19.29 -4.73 12.31
N GLY A 89 20.06 -3.67 12.01
CA GLY A 89 21.19 -3.74 11.08
C GLY A 89 20.82 -3.63 9.59
N VAL A 90 19.55 -3.44 9.27
CA VAL A 90 19.02 -3.49 7.89
C VAL A 90 18.26 -2.21 7.56
N TYR A 91 18.41 -1.74 6.31
CA TYR A 91 17.62 -0.64 5.77
C TYR A 91 16.35 -1.17 5.08
N TYR A 92 15.26 -0.41 5.20
CA TYR A 92 13.98 -0.76 4.61
C TYR A 92 13.40 0.36 3.74
N ARG A 93 12.79 -0.05 2.62
CA ARG A 93 11.92 0.77 1.77
C ARG A 93 10.50 0.65 2.28
N GLU A 94 9.98 1.77 2.76
CA GLU A 94 8.61 1.88 3.29
C GLU A 94 7.86 3.07 2.69
N CYS A 95 8.52 3.82 1.79
CA CYS A 95 7.90 4.96 1.14
C CYS A 95 6.72 4.48 0.28
N PRO A 96 5.48 4.95 0.55
CA PRO A 96 4.32 4.49 -0.23
C PRO A 96 4.42 4.83 -1.72
N VAL A 97 5.12 5.90 -2.09
CA VAL A 97 5.38 6.26 -3.49
C VAL A 97 6.25 5.18 -4.16
N ASP A 98 7.39 4.84 -3.56
CA ASP A 98 8.30 3.83 -4.12
C ASP A 98 7.67 2.44 -4.17
N LEU A 99 6.97 2.04 -3.11
CA LEU A 99 6.24 0.76 -3.08
C LEU A 99 5.06 0.74 -4.06
N GLY A 100 4.41 1.89 -4.28
CA GLY A 100 3.35 2.06 -5.28
C GLY A 100 3.83 1.82 -6.71
N HIS A 101 5.12 2.01 -7.01
CA HIS A 101 5.71 1.74 -8.33
C HIS A 101 6.17 0.30 -8.50
N LEU A 102 6.43 -0.43 -7.41
CA LEU A 102 6.89 -1.81 -7.48
C LEU A 102 5.76 -2.81 -7.79
N ARG A 103 4.49 -2.44 -7.55
CA ARG A 103 3.28 -3.24 -7.83
C ARG A 103 3.40 -4.73 -7.47
N VAL A 104 4.06 -5.07 -6.36
CA VAL A 104 4.21 -6.46 -5.88
C VAL A 104 3.26 -6.74 -4.72
N GLY A 105 2.57 -7.88 -4.78
CA GLY A 105 1.67 -8.33 -3.72
C GLY A 105 1.71 -9.85 -3.53
N PHE A 106 1.10 -10.29 -2.44
CA PHE A 106 0.94 -11.70 -2.11
C PHE A 106 -0.38 -12.23 -2.67
N SER A 107 -0.31 -13.38 -3.33
CA SER A 107 -1.47 -14.22 -3.60
C SER A 107 -1.35 -15.48 -2.74
N VAL A 108 -2.21 -15.58 -1.73
CA VAL A 108 -2.23 -16.71 -0.79
C VAL A 108 -3.23 -17.74 -1.32
N GLU A 109 -2.76 -18.96 -1.47
CA GLU A 109 -3.61 -20.12 -1.72
C GLU A 109 -3.96 -20.77 -0.37
N THR A 110 -5.25 -20.82 -0.07
CA THR A 110 -5.77 -21.30 1.20
C THR A 110 -6.72 -22.45 0.96
N ARG A 111 -6.55 -23.55 1.69
CA ARG A 111 -7.57 -24.59 1.85
C ARG A 111 -8.34 -24.34 3.13
N VAL A 112 -9.66 -24.17 3.01
CA VAL A 112 -10.56 -24.12 4.15
C VAL A 112 -10.88 -25.55 4.56
N ASP A 113 -10.61 -25.89 5.82
CA ASP A 113 -10.89 -27.22 6.38
C ASP A 113 -12.21 -27.21 7.18
N GLU A 114 -12.51 -26.11 7.89
CA GLU A 114 -13.75 -25.93 8.67
C GLU A 114 -14.24 -24.49 8.53
N GLN A 115 -15.57 -24.33 8.41
CA GLN A 115 -16.27 -23.06 8.29
C GLN A 115 -17.65 -23.14 8.93
N GLU A 116 -18.19 -22.02 9.39
CA GLU A 116 -19.49 -21.94 10.04
C GLU A 116 -20.29 -20.72 9.56
N CYS A 117 -21.62 -20.83 9.58
CA CYS A 117 -22.55 -19.74 9.35
C CYS A 117 -22.57 -18.78 10.55
N SER A 118 -22.40 -17.48 10.32
CA SER A 118 -22.44 -16.47 11.39
C SER A 118 -23.79 -16.34 12.12
N ILE A 119 -24.86 -16.87 11.54
CA ILE A 119 -26.23 -16.78 12.08
C ILE A 119 -26.55 -17.93 13.03
N CYS A 120 -26.25 -19.18 12.63
CA CYS A 120 -26.60 -20.39 13.38
C CYS A 120 -25.42 -21.25 13.83
N GLY A 121 -24.20 -20.99 13.36
CA GLY A 121 -22.99 -21.75 13.72
C GLY A 121 -22.88 -23.14 13.07
N LEU A 122 -23.79 -23.49 12.15
CA LEU A 122 -23.70 -24.74 11.38
C LEU A 122 -22.78 -24.57 10.17
N ASP A 123 -22.37 -25.68 9.55
CA ASP A 123 -21.69 -25.63 8.26
C ASP A 123 -22.59 -24.88 7.24
N PRO A 124 -22.07 -23.89 6.49
CA PRO A 124 -22.83 -23.18 5.46
C PRO A 124 -23.49 -24.11 4.42
N ASP A 125 -22.91 -25.29 4.15
CA ASP A 125 -23.48 -26.27 3.22
C ASP A 125 -24.64 -27.07 3.86
N GLU A 126 -24.82 -26.97 5.19
CA GLU A 126 -25.84 -27.68 5.97
C GLU A 126 -26.96 -26.75 6.49
N CYS A 127 -27.02 -25.49 6.07
CA CYS A 127 -28.05 -24.55 6.49
C CYS A 127 -28.65 -23.73 5.33
N ASP A 128 -29.86 -23.20 5.53
CA ASP A 128 -30.57 -22.41 4.51
C ASP A 128 -30.18 -20.91 4.51
N HIS A 129 -29.22 -20.50 5.34
CA HIS A 129 -28.79 -19.10 5.41
C HIS A 129 -27.87 -18.75 4.24
N ILE A 130 -28.24 -17.76 3.44
CA ILE A 130 -27.50 -17.34 2.25
C ILE A 130 -26.50 -16.25 2.64
N PRO A 131 -25.18 -16.41 2.39
CA PRO A 131 -24.20 -15.36 2.64
C PRO A 131 -24.56 -14.04 1.93
N GLY A 132 -24.48 -12.92 2.66
CA GLY A 132 -24.87 -11.58 2.19
C GLY A 132 -26.33 -11.21 2.46
N GLU A 133 -27.20 -12.17 2.79
CA GLU A 133 -28.59 -11.88 3.19
C GLU A 133 -28.68 -11.47 4.67
N SER A 134 -29.70 -10.69 5.01
CA SER A 134 -29.93 -10.21 6.38
C SER A 134 -30.95 -11.04 7.13
N TYR A 135 -30.58 -11.47 8.34
CA TYR A 135 -31.42 -12.22 9.27
C TYR A 135 -31.41 -11.53 10.64
N GLU A 136 -32.59 -11.08 11.10
CA GLU A 136 -32.74 -10.38 12.40
C GLU A 136 -31.78 -9.19 12.57
N GLY A 137 -31.54 -8.44 11.49
CA GLY A 137 -30.66 -7.29 11.49
C GLY A 137 -29.15 -7.63 11.48
N ARG A 138 -28.79 -8.88 11.24
CA ARG A 138 -27.40 -9.34 11.05
C ARG A 138 -27.21 -9.89 9.64
N GLU A 139 -26.13 -9.52 8.97
CA GLU A 139 -25.74 -10.11 7.70
C GLU A 139 -25.17 -11.51 7.91
N CYS A 140 -25.61 -12.48 7.10
CA CYS A 140 -25.05 -13.83 7.10
C CYS A 140 -23.67 -13.82 6.45
N LEU A 141 -22.67 -14.29 7.18
CA LEU A 141 -21.28 -14.40 6.75
C LEU A 141 -20.81 -15.85 6.91
N VAL A 142 -19.89 -16.26 6.05
CA VAL A 142 -19.13 -17.50 6.25
C VAL A 142 -17.91 -17.19 7.10
N ILE A 143 -17.83 -17.79 8.28
CA ILE A 143 -16.71 -17.67 9.20
C ILE A 143 -15.81 -18.89 8.99
N ILE A 144 -14.61 -18.66 8.48
CA ILE A 144 -13.59 -19.71 8.36
C ILE A 144 -12.96 -19.91 9.75
N THR A 145 -13.17 -21.07 10.36
CA THR A 145 -12.65 -21.40 11.70
C THR A 145 -11.35 -22.21 11.63
N LYS A 146 -11.11 -22.92 10.53
CA LYS A 146 -9.88 -23.66 10.29
C LYS A 146 -9.48 -23.63 8.81
N ALA A 147 -8.24 -23.27 8.57
CA ALA A 147 -7.68 -23.24 7.22
C ALA A 147 -6.17 -23.48 7.22
N GLN A 148 -5.66 -23.90 6.08
CA GLN A 148 -4.24 -24.11 5.82
C GLN A 148 -3.81 -23.24 4.65
N ILE A 149 -2.65 -22.58 4.79
CA ILE A 149 -1.98 -21.92 3.68
C ILE A 149 -1.21 -22.99 2.91
N LEU A 150 -1.59 -23.23 1.66
CA LEU A 150 -0.95 -24.21 0.78
C LEU A 150 0.24 -23.60 0.05
N ALA A 151 0.08 -22.36 -0.42
CA ALA A 151 1.11 -21.66 -1.17
C ALA A 151 0.99 -20.14 -1.02
N VAL A 152 2.09 -19.45 -1.31
CA VAL A 152 2.14 -17.99 -1.44
C VAL A 152 2.90 -17.65 -2.71
N ALA A 153 2.27 -16.91 -3.62
CA ALA A 153 2.88 -16.42 -4.85
C ALA A 153 3.08 -14.91 -4.80
N LEU A 154 4.14 -14.43 -5.47
CA LEU A 154 4.36 -13.00 -5.71
C LEU A 154 3.71 -12.63 -7.04
N VAL A 155 2.79 -11.66 -7.03
CA VAL A 155 1.98 -11.32 -8.21
C VAL A 155 1.85 -9.82 -8.40
N ALA A 156 1.78 -9.42 -9.67
CA ALA A 156 1.58 -8.03 -10.09
C ALA A 156 0.22 -7.49 -9.66
N ASN A 157 -0.75 -8.39 -9.52
CA ASN A 157 -2.11 -8.02 -9.22
C ASN A 157 -2.79 -9.06 -8.30
N PRO A 158 -2.69 -8.91 -6.97
CA PRO A 158 -3.27 -9.84 -6.02
C PRO A 158 -4.79 -9.72 -6.00
N ARG A 159 -5.47 -10.85 -5.72
CA ARG A 159 -6.94 -10.88 -5.54
C ARG A 159 -7.38 -9.93 -4.42
N PHE A 160 -6.67 -9.95 -3.30
CA PHE A 160 -6.82 -8.96 -2.24
C PHE A 160 -5.94 -7.76 -2.58
N ARG A 161 -6.56 -6.67 -3.05
CA ARG A 161 -5.86 -5.50 -3.58
C ARG A 161 -4.92 -4.84 -2.57
N ASP A 162 -5.28 -4.90 -1.28
CA ASP A 162 -4.48 -4.38 -0.18
C ASP A 162 -3.34 -5.34 0.26
N ALA A 163 -3.25 -6.56 -0.30
CA ALA A 163 -2.17 -7.53 -0.01
C ALA A 163 -0.85 -7.17 -0.71
N ARG A 164 -0.48 -5.90 -0.67
CA ARG A 164 0.76 -5.34 -1.22
C ARG A 164 1.83 -5.25 -0.17
N PHE A 165 3.09 -5.19 -0.61
CA PHE A 165 4.22 -5.11 0.30
C PHE A 165 4.25 -3.76 1.01
N GLY A 166 4.16 -3.74 2.34
CA GLY A 166 4.30 -2.52 3.15
C GLY A 166 5.76 -2.12 3.42
N SER A 167 6.69 -3.07 3.32
CA SER A 167 8.09 -2.89 3.63
C SER A 167 8.95 -3.89 2.86
N LEU A 168 10.12 -3.46 2.39
CA LEU A 168 11.12 -4.29 1.71
C LEU A 168 12.51 -3.97 2.21
N SER A 169 13.36 -4.98 2.43
CA SER A 169 14.77 -4.69 2.73
C SER A 169 15.47 -4.09 1.51
N LEU A 170 16.41 -3.18 1.76
CA LEU A 170 17.27 -2.54 0.76
C LEU A 170 18.55 -3.35 0.47
N GLY A 171 18.50 -4.65 0.72
CA GLY A 171 19.68 -5.51 0.66
C GLY A 171 20.56 -5.42 1.89
N THR A 172 21.70 -6.08 1.79
CA THR A 172 22.72 -6.21 2.82
C THR A 172 23.60 -4.97 2.92
N SER A 173 24.30 -4.82 4.04
CA SER A 173 25.30 -3.75 4.20
C SER A 173 26.43 -3.82 3.16
N THR A 174 26.72 -5.00 2.62
CA THR A 174 27.72 -5.20 1.56
C THR A 174 27.24 -4.65 0.23
N GLU A 175 26.01 -4.96 -0.16
CA GLU A 175 25.39 -4.45 -1.40
C GLU A 175 25.25 -2.93 -1.35
N LEU A 176 24.79 -2.38 -0.22
CA LEU A 176 24.68 -0.94 -0.03
C LEU A 176 26.04 -0.24 -0.07
N ARG A 177 27.10 -0.84 0.48
CA ARG A 177 28.46 -0.30 0.36
C ARG A 177 28.96 -0.31 -1.07
N ALA A 178 28.64 -1.35 -1.84
CA ALA A 178 28.99 -1.40 -3.26
C ALA A 178 28.27 -0.30 -4.06
N ALA A 179 26.99 -0.06 -3.78
CA ALA A 179 26.18 0.95 -4.46
C ALA A 179 26.51 2.40 -4.04
N LEU A 180 26.70 2.65 -2.74
CA LEU A 180 26.87 3.99 -2.15
C LEU A 180 28.34 4.38 -1.95
N GLY A 181 29.26 3.46 -2.17
CA GLY A 181 30.70 3.68 -2.10
C GLY A 181 31.34 3.38 -0.72
N PRO A 182 32.68 3.47 -0.64
CA PRO A 182 33.47 2.95 0.47
C PRO A 182 33.23 3.69 1.80
N ASN A 183 32.67 4.90 1.75
CA ASN A 183 32.39 5.72 2.93
C ASN A 183 31.07 5.35 3.62
N PHE A 184 30.21 4.55 2.98
CA PHE A 184 28.97 4.08 3.59
C PHE A 184 29.25 3.32 4.89
N ARG A 185 28.43 3.60 5.92
CA ARG A 185 28.43 2.90 7.20
C ARG A 185 26.98 2.59 7.57
N PRO A 186 26.67 1.39 8.08
CA PRO A 186 25.33 1.09 8.54
C PRO A 186 24.88 2.10 9.62
N GLY A 187 23.61 2.49 9.60
CA GLY A 187 23.02 3.45 10.53
C GLY A 187 23.14 4.93 10.12
N VAL A 188 23.87 5.27 9.05
CA VAL A 188 23.81 6.63 8.49
C VAL A 188 22.43 6.93 7.90
N ARG A 189 22.04 8.20 7.86
CA ARG A 189 20.78 8.59 7.23
C ARG A 189 20.90 8.39 5.72
N LEU A 190 20.04 7.53 5.16
CA LEU A 190 19.87 7.38 3.72
C LEU A 190 18.57 8.03 3.27
N SER A 191 18.63 8.73 2.14
CA SER A 191 17.49 9.37 1.49
C SER A 191 17.40 8.92 0.04
N CYS A 192 16.19 8.90 -0.50
CA CYS A 192 15.92 8.55 -1.90
C CYS A 192 15.56 9.80 -2.71
N ASP A 193 16.08 9.85 -3.94
CA ASP A 193 15.88 10.94 -4.89
C ASP A 193 15.05 10.54 -6.11
N LYS A 194 14.49 9.32 -6.14
CA LYS A 194 13.70 8.81 -7.28
C LYS A 194 12.60 9.77 -7.71
N CYS A 195 11.87 10.37 -6.76
CA CYS A 195 10.79 11.33 -7.06
C CYS A 195 11.27 12.64 -7.71
N LEU A 196 12.59 12.89 -7.78
CA LEU A 196 13.17 14.05 -8.48
C LEU A 196 13.63 13.70 -9.91
N ALA A 197 13.73 12.41 -10.25
CA ALA A 197 14.25 11.93 -11.53
C ALA A 197 13.18 11.73 -12.63
N GLY A 198 11.93 12.07 -12.34
CA GLY A 198 10.77 11.74 -13.19
C GLY A 198 10.30 10.29 -12.98
N CYS A 199 9.11 9.99 -13.50
CA CYS A 199 8.51 8.66 -13.36
C CYS A 199 9.11 7.67 -14.35
N HIS A 200 9.53 6.50 -13.88
CA HIS A 200 10.04 5.40 -14.72
C HIS A 200 8.96 4.36 -15.06
N GLY A 201 7.69 4.64 -14.75
CA GLY A 201 6.58 3.71 -14.89
C GLY A 201 6.51 2.66 -13.78
N LEU A 202 5.65 1.67 -13.96
CA LEU A 202 5.35 0.64 -12.98
C LEU A 202 6.10 -0.67 -13.27
N ASN A 203 6.74 -1.23 -12.25
CA ASN A 203 7.42 -2.51 -12.36
C ASN A 203 6.45 -3.68 -12.14
N ARG A 204 5.83 -4.17 -13.21
CA ARG A 204 4.84 -5.27 -13.14
C ARG A 204 5.44 -6.67 -13.25
N ASN A 205 6.65 -6.79 -13.79
CA ASN A 205 7.29 -8.09 -14.00
C ASN A 205 8.17 -8.52 -12.83
N PHE A 206 8.50 -7.61 -11.92
CA PHE A 206 9.43 -7.81 -10.79
C PHE A 206 10.87 -8.14 -11.20
N ASP A 207 11.08 -8.72 -12.37
CA ASP A 207 12.37 -9.08 -12.96
C ASP A 207 13.31 -7.89 -13.17
N GLY A 208 12.79 -6.66 -13.11
CA GLY A 208 13.55 -5.42 -13.19
C GLY A 208 13.76 -4.70 -11.84
N SER A 209 13.35 -5.28 -10.70
CA SER A 209 13.64 -4.67 -9.41
C SER A 209 15.10 -4.87 -9.07
N THR A 210 15.97 -4.00 -9.60
CA THR A 210 17.31 -3.85 -9.03
C THR A 210 17.09 -3.44 -7.57
N HIS A 211 17.53 -4.28 -6.64
CA HIS A 211 17.66 -3.96 -5.23
C HIS A 211 18.81 -2.95 -5.02
N GLY A 212 18.76 -1.83 -5.75
CA GLY A 212 19.70 -0.71 -5.69
C GLY A 212 18.97 0.55 -5.27
#